data_AF-D2BFY4-F1
#
_entry.id   AF-D2BFY4-F1
#
_cell.length_a   1.000
_cell.length_b   1.000
_cell.length_c   1.000
_cell.angle_alpha   90.00
_cell.angle_beta   90.00
_cell.angle_gamma   90.00
#
_symmetry.space_group_name_H-M   'P 1'
#
loop_
_entity.id
_entity.type
_entity.pdbx_description
1 polymer ?
#
loop_
_entity_poly.entity_id
_entity_poly.type
_entity_poly.pdbx_seq_one_letter_code
_entity_poly.pdbx_strand_id
1 'polypeptide(L)'
;MMHRITTTANGAPIAETTPLAPAARCDNLSVGVLITNAAGEYLMFDRATFPAGVAPAAGHVDTHGSSDDAARAEVAEELGLAVTSLTWLMGGWRANRCRRAPGAAGVGHFWEVFRAEVTGELAPSVRETRNVRWLSAEQLQELAERTVAYSRGELSEKEFEQNPGIEPVWVTWLHDAGLITARAEELVWIDQVAACGSRPAAVVTSSWQEVYPDADWHRDVAPDIVIPLPADRLQRLDESAAADLIAEAGAARAELVRTDTKAATVLAFAGTAFSVLAALAVLASGLAVPARIGLGIAVALLAAASAVALCVIRPSLPRRGQGTGFVSHAEVCDVDELLDELAADPETRRAKDVIRLSSIARAKYVRLRRAVDLMLAALVVVVASLPLGLL
;
A
#
# COMPACT_ATOMS: atom_id res chain seq x y z
N MET A 1 -36.49 35.25 29.79
CA MET A 1 -35.83 35.08 28.48
C MET A 1 -35.96 33.60 28.13
N MET A 2 -36.74 33.28 27.11
CA MET A 2 -37.35 31.96 26.87
C MET A 2 -36.30 30.92 26.43
N HIS A 3 -36.17 29.81 27.17
CA HIS A 3 -35.51 28.60 26.69
C HIS A 3 -36.42 27.90 25.68
N ARG A 4 -35.92 27.73 24.45
CA ARG A 4 -36.58 26.94 23.41
C ARG A 4 -36.20 25.47 23.64
N ILE A 5 -37.17 24.68 24.12
CA ILE A 5 -37.09 23.22 24.17
C ILE A 5 -37.57 22.71 22.82
N THR A 6 -36.70 22.04 22.07
CA THR A 6 -37.06 21.27 20.87
C THR A 6 -37.46 19.87 21.29
N THR A 7 -38.77 19.60 21.27
CA THR A 7 -39.37 18.28 21.53
C THR A 7 -39.61 17.56 20.21
N THR A 8 -39.26 16.27 20.12
CA THR A 8 -39.75 15.37 19.05
C THR A 8 -41.13 14.82 19.42
N ALA A 9 -41.88 14.33 18.43
CA ALA A 9 -43.29 13.94 18.55
C ALA A 9 -43.61 12.80 19.55
N ASN A 10 -42.60 12.16 20.18
CA ASN A 10 -42.81 11.00 21.07
C ASN A 10 -42.24 11.15 22.49
N GLY A 11 -41.84 12.35 22.93
CA GLY A 11 -41.62 12.63 24.36
C GLY A 11 -40.52 11.82 25.09
N ALA A 12 -39.68 11.07 24.37
CA ALA A 12 -38.51 10.41 24.95
C ALA A 12 -37.32 11.38 24.97
N PRO A 13 -36.59 11.53 26.09
CA PRO A 13 -35.37 12.33 26.11
C PRO A 13 -34.36 11.73 25.15
N ILE A 14 -33.77 12.58 24.30
CA ILE A 14 -32.60 12.23 23.49
C ILE A 14 -31.49 12.01 24.51
N ALA A 15 -31.02 10.76 24.64
CA ALA A 15 -29.85 10.50 25.47
C ALA A 15 -28.67 11.24 24.85
N GLU A 16 -28.19 12.29 25.53
CA GLU A 16 -26.83 12.78 25.35
C GLU A 16 -25.92 11.59 25.62
N THR A 17 -25.38 11.00 24.56
CA THR A 17 -24.31 10.00 24.67
C THR A 17 -23.08 10.73 25.18
N THR A 18 -22.90 10.72 26.50
CA THR A 18 -21.65 11.06 27.15
C THR A 18 -20.51 10.29 26.46
N PRO A 19 -19.43 10.94 25.99
CA PRO A 19 -18.31 10.23 25.42
C PRO A 19 -17.77 9.22 26.44
N LEU A 20 -17.78 7.93 26.10
CA LEU A 20 -17.11 6.91 26.88
C LEU A 20 -15.62 7.27 26.95
N ALA A 21 -15.01 7.11 28.12
CA ALA A 21 -13.58 7.38 28.28
C ALA A 21 -12.77 6.55 27.26
N PRO A 22 -11.70 7.11 26.66
CA PRO A 22 -10.91 6.40 25.67
C PRO A 22 -10.39 5.08 26.25
N ALA A 23 -10.50 4.00 25.47
CA ALA A 23 -10.07 2.68 25.90
C ALA A 23 -8.58 2.69 26.31
N ALA A 24 -8.27 2.13 27.47
CA ALA A 24 -6.89 2.07 27.98
C ALA A 24 -5.98 1.20 27.09
N ARG A 25 -6.55 0.27 26.33
CA ARG A 25 -5.86 -0.61 25.38
C ARG A 25 -6.26 -0.28 23.95
N CYS A 26 -5.30 -0.45 23.05
CA CYS A 26 -5.50 -0.38 21.62
C CYS A 26 -6.42 -1.52 21.13
N ASP A 27 -7.34 -1.21 20.22
CA ASP A 27 -8.18 -2.16 19.47
C ASP A 27 -7.46 -2.75 18.25
N ASN A 28 -6.24 -2.26 17.97
CA ASN A 28 -5.41 -2.58 16.82
C ASN A 28 -6.08 -2.26 15.47
N LEU A 29 -7.06 -1.35 15.44
CA LEU A 29 -7.71 -0.88 14.22
C LEU A 29 -7.50 0.63 14.07
N SER A 30 -7.28 1.08 12.85
CA SER A 30 -7.11 2.50 12.57
C SER A 30 -7.64 2.88 11.20
N VAL A 31 -8.05 4.14 11.06
CA VAL A 31 -8.48 4.74 9.80
C VAL A 31 -7.66 5.98 9.50
N GLY A 32 -7.48 6.26 8.22
CA GLY A 32 -6.83 7.47 7.75
C GLY A 32 -7.56 8.07 6.56
N VAL A 33 -7.62 9.40 6.48
CA VAL A 33 -8.45 10.09 5.47
C VAL A 33 -7.66 11.17 4.74
N LEU A 34 -7.35 10.93 3.46
CA LEU A 34 -6.75 11.92 2.57
C LEU A 34 -7.83 12.79 1.94
N ILE A 35 -7.78 14.10 2.22
CA ILE A 35 -8.68 15.10 1.65
C ILE A 35 -7.90 15.95 0.66
N THR A 36 -8.44 16.13 -0.55
CA THR A 36 -7.83 16.95 -1.60
C THR A 36 -8.72 18.13 -1.99
N ASN A 37 -8.14 19.30 -2.22
CA ASN A 37 -8.86 20.44 -2.79
C ASN A 37 -8.83 20.42 -4.32
N ALA A 38 -9.51 21.39 -4.96
CA ALA A 38 -9.56 21.51 -6.42
C ALA A 38 -8.20 21.80 -7.07
N ALA A 39 -7.22 22.31 -6.33
CA ALA A 39 -5.85 22.53 -6.79
C ALA A 39 -4.98 21.25 -6.70
N GLY A 40 -5.53 20.14 -6.18
CA GLY A 40 -4.79 18.90 -5.98
C GLY A 40 -3.89 18.90 -4.75
N GLU A 41 -4.07 19.86 -3.83
CA GLU A 41 -3.34 19.93 -2.57
C GLU A 41 -4.02 19.07 -1.50
N TYR A 42 -3.23 18.62 -0.52
CA TYR A 42 -3.65 17.70 0.54
C TYR A 42 -3.83 18.42 1.87
N LEU A 43 -4.95 18.21 2.54
CA LEU A 43 -5.20 18.79 3.86
C LEU A 43 -4.44 17.97 4.92
N MET A 44 -3.50 18.63 5.59
CA MET A 44 -2.61 18.03 6.57
C MET A 44 -2.46 18.94 7.79
N PHE A 45 -2.03 18.39 8.91
CA PHE A 45 -1.79 19.14 10.14
C PHE A 45 -0.64 18.54 10.94
N ASP A 46 -0.03 19.37 11.80
CA ASP A 46 0.94 18.90 12.77
C ASP A 46 0.18 18.30 13.95
N ARG A 47 0.48 17.05 14.31
CA ARG A 47 -0.16 16.40 15.46
C ARG A 47 0.18 17.16 16.75
N ALA A 48 -0.84 17.43 17.56
CA ALA A 48 -0.69 17.96 18.92
C ALA A 48 -0.40 16.85 19.94
N THR A 49 -0.69 15.60 19.56
CA THR A 49 -0.51 14.42 20.41
C THR A 49 0.45 13.41 19.77
N PHE A 50 1.09 12.59 20.61
CA PHE A 50 1.99 11.53 20.17
C PHE A 50 1.29 10.53 19.21
N PRO A 51 1.96 10.04 18.16
CA PRO A 51 3.35 10.36 17.76
C PRO A 51 3.46 11.74 17.08
N ALA A 52 4.65 12.35 17.15
CA ALA A 52 4.92 13.62 16.47
C ALA A 52 4.99 13.41 14.95
N GLY A 53 4.42 14.34 14.19
CA GLY A 53 4.41 14.25 12.74
C GLY A 53 3.37 15.17 12.10
N VAL A 54 3.56 15.43 10.81
CA VAL A 54 2.53 15.97 9.92
C VAL A 54 1.69 14.82 9.41
N ALA A 55 0.38 14.86 9.60
CA ALA A 55 -0.54 13.80 9.25
C ALA A 55 -1.84 14.35 8.64
N PRO A 56 -2.55 13.56 7.83
CA PRO A 56 -3.95 13.80 7.54
C PRO A 56 -4.83 13.35 8.73
N ALA A 57 -6.15 13.50 8.59
CA ALA A 57 -7.08 13.04 9.62
C ALA A 57 -6.99 11.52 9.82
N ALA A 58 -6.88 11.08 11.07
CA ALA A 58 -6.65 9.68 11.40
C ALA A 58 -6.90 9.34 12.86
N GLY A 59 -7.45 8.17 13.10
CA GLY A 59 -7.54 7.65 14.45
C GLY A 59 -8.08 6.22 14.54
N HIS A 60 -8.65 5.89 15.69
CA HIS A 60 -9.04 4.51 16.01
C HIS A 60 -10.46 4.23 15.51
N VAL A 61 -10.78 2.96 15.24
CA VAL A 61 -12.18 2.59 14.90
C VAL A 61 -13.04 2.53 16.17
N ASP A 62 -12.48 1.96 17.24
CA ASP A 62 -13.08 1.81 18.57
C ASP A 62 -14.63 1.74 18.64
N THR A 63 -15.27 2.74 19.22
CA THR A 63 -16.72 2.81 19.43
C THR A 63 -17.46 3.45 18.27
N HIS A 64 -16.75 3.88 17.22
CA HIS A 64 -17.35 4.57 16.07
C HIS A 64 -18.10 3.63 15.12
N GLY A 65 -18.07 2.31 15.35
CA GLY A 65 -18.84 1.35 14.57
C GLY A 65 -18.01 0.81 13.40
N SER A 66 -18.32 1.22 12.17
CA SER A 66 -17.54 0.82 11.00
C SER A 66 -16.30 1.71 10.80
N SER A 67 -15.35 1.25 10.00
CA SER A 67 -14.23 2.10 9.56
C SER A 67 -14.69 3.33 8.78
N ASP A 68 -15.79 3.23 8.03
CA ASP A 68 -16.36 4.36 7.29
C ASP A 68 -16.90 5.41 8.28
N ASP A 69 -17.58 4.95 9.34
CA ASP A 69 -18.10 5.81 10.41
C ASP A 69 -16.96 6.45 11.21
N ALA A 70 -15.92 5.67 11.55
CA ALA A 70 -14.71 6.18 12.19
C ALA A 70 -14.03 7.23 11.32
N ALA A 71 -13.84 6.99 10.02
CA ALA A 71 -13.23 7.95 9.11
C ALA A 71 -14.01 9.27 9.06
N ARG A 72 -15.35 9.21 9.06
CA ARG A 72 -16.21 10.39 9.10
C ARG A 72 -16.14 11.11 10.44
N ALA A 73 -16.14 10.35 11.53
CA ALA A 73 -16.03 10.88 12.89
C ALA A 73 -14.69 11.61 13.09
N GLU A 74 -13.58 10.97 12.73
CA GLU A 74 -12.24 11.56 12.86
C GLU A 74 -12.10 12.86 12.03
N VAL A 75 -12.62 12.90 10.80
CA VAL A 75 -12.64 14.15 10.01
C VAL A 75 -13.48 15.24 10.69
N ALA A 76 -14.63 14.89 11.24
CA ALA A 76 -15.49 15.85 11.94
C ALA A 76 -14.86 16.34 13.24
N GLU A 77 -14.25 15.45 14.03
CA GLU A 77 -13.63 15.74 15.31
C GLU A 77 -12.34 16.55 15.15
N GLU A 78 -11.45 16.12 14.25
CA GLU A 78 -10.13 16.74 14.09
C GLU A 78 -10.16 18.03 13.25
N LEU A 79 -11.05 18.11 12.27
CA LEU A 79 -11.06 19.19 11.27
C LEU A 79 -12.36 20.01 11.24
N GLY A 80 -13.44 19.56 11.89
CA GLY A 80 -14.74 20.21 11.85
C GLY A 80 -15.48 20.10 10.51
N LEU A 81 -15.04 19.19 9.64
CA LEU A 81 -15.59 19.04 8.29
C LEU A 81 -16.56 17.86 8.19
N ALA A 82 -17.51 17.96 7.26
CA ALA A 82 -18.43 16.87 6.96
C ALA A 82 -18.00 16.16 5.67
N VAL A 83 -17.80 14.84 5.74
CA VAL A 83 -17.46 14.01 4.58
C VAL A 83 -18.69 13.80 3.69
N THR A 84 -18.62 14.24 2.43
CA THR A 84 -19.68 14.05 1.42
C THR A 84 -19.50 12.76 0.63
N SER A 85 -18.26 12.39 0.36
CA SER A 85 -17.88 11.15 -0.34
C SER A 85 -16.67 10.54 0.36
N LEU A 86 -16.66 9.21 0.47
CA LEU A 86 -15.55 8.45 1.05
C LEU A 86 -15.26 7.27 0.13
N THR A 87 -14.02 7.16 -0.35
CA THR A 87 -13.58 6.09 -1.26
C THR A 87 -12.41 5.37 -0.62
N TRP A 88 -12.51 4.06 -0.46
CA TRP A 88 -11.40 3.25 0.04
C TRP A 88 -10.22 3.32 -0.93
N LEU A 89 -9.02 3.53 -0.40
CA LEU A 89 -7.79 3.66 -1.17
C LEU A 89 -6.89 2.43 -1.00
N MET A 90 -6.64 2.03 0.24
CA MET A 90 -5.80 0.89 0.60
C MET A 90 -5.97 0.51 2.07
N GLY A 91 -5.38 -0.61 2.47
CA GLY A 91 -5.32 -1.01 3.87
C GLY A 91 -4.24 -2.04 4.13
N GLY A 92 -4.02 -2.32 5.41
CA GLY A 92 -3.05 -3.31 5.87
C GLY A 92 -2.45 -3.00 7.23
N TRP A 93 -1.71 -3.96 7.77
CA TRP A 93 -1.02 -3.79 9.04
C TRP A 93 0.17 -2.82 8.92
N ARG A 94 0.31 -1.95 9.92
CA ARG A 94 1.55 -1.19 10.19
C ARG A 94 1.85 -1.30 11.68
N ALA A 95 3.11 -1.53 12.02
CA ALA A 95 3.55 -1.73 13.40
C ALA A 95 3.63 -0.42 14.21
N ASN A 96 2.97 0.66 13.77
CA ASN A 96 3.13 1.97 14.36
C ASN A 96 2.61 2.01 15.82
N ARG A 97 3.37 2.67 16.69
CA ARG A 97 3.02 2.83 18.10
C ARG A 97 2.03 3.98 18.28
N CYS A 98 0.94 3.71 18.98
CA CYS A 98 0.05 4.76 19.49
C CYS A 98 0.29 5.01 20.98
N ARG A 99 -0.41 6.01 21.54
CA ARG A 99 -0.36 6.36 22.96
C ARG A 99 -1.01 5.32 23.89
N ARG A 100 -1.90 4.46 23.35
CA ARG A 100 -2.64 3.45 24.12
C ARG A 100 -1.71 2.25 24.42
N ALA A 101 -2.00 1.50 25.48
CA ALA A 101 -1.27 0.26 25.73
C ALA A 101 -1.50 -0.73 24.57
N PRO A 102 -0.51 -1.59 24.23
CA PRO A 102 -0.66 -2.55 23.14
C PRO A 102 -1.93 -3.38 23.26
N GLY A 103 -2.58 -3.58 22.12
CA GLY A 103 -3.80 -4.37 22.01
C GLY A 103 -3.52 -5.86 21.92
N ALA A 104 -4.54 -6.65 21.59
CA ALA A 104 -4.43 -8.10 21.49
C ALA A 104 -3.44 -8.56 20.40
N ALA A 105 -3.31 -7.80 19.31
CA ALA A 105 -2.38 -8.07 18.22
C ALA A 105 -1.00 -7.41 18.44
N GLY A 106 -0.69 -6.94 19.64
CA GLY A 106 0.58 -6.29 19.96
C GLY A 106 0.63 -4.82 19.56
N VAL A 107 1.82 -4.34 19.19
CA VAL A 107 2.06 -2.95 18.79
C VAL A 107 1.76 -2.80 17.30
N GLY A 108 0.82 -1.92 16.97
CA GLY A 108 0.43 -1.64 15.59
C GLY A 108 -1.07 -1.57 15.39
N HIS A 109 -1.46 -1.28 14.16
CA HIS A 109 -2.86 -1.21 13.75
C HIS A 109 -3.02 -1.82 12.36
N PHE A 110 -4.18 -2.42 12.13
CA PHE A 110 -4.70 -2.66 10.80
C PHE A 110 -5.37 -1.37 10.33
N TRP A 111 -4.80 -0.77 9.29
CA TRP A 111 -5.29 0.49 8.75
C TRP A 111 -6.24 0.28 7.59
N GLU A 112 -7.26 1.13 7.50
CA GLU A 112 -7.97 1.41 6.27
C GLU A 112 -7.82 2.90 5.93
N VAL A 113 -7.25 3.18 4.77
CA VAL A 113 -7.00 4.54 4.27
C VAL A 113 -8.01 4.86 3.20
N PHE A 114 -8.63 6.02 3.32
CA PHE A 114 -9.66 6.53 2.42
C PHE A 114 -9.24 7.84 1.77
N ARG A 115 -9.83 8.12 0.62
CA ARG A 115 -9.92 9.46 0.03
C ARG A 115 -11.29 10.03 0.34
N ALA A 116 -11.36 11.29 0.76
CA ALA A 116 -12.63 11.96 1.04
C ALA A 116 -12.82 13.24 0.24
N GLU A 117 -14.06 13.48 -0.14
CA GLU A 117 -14.57 14.81 -0.44
C GLU A 117 -15.32 15.34 0.79
N VAL A 118 -15.23 16.63 1.02
CA VAL A 118 -15.73 17.26 2.25
C VAL A 118 -16.46 18.57 1.95
N THR A 119 -17.30 18.96 2.90
CA THR A 119 -17.99 20.26 2.93
C THR A 119 -17.91 20.86 4.34
N GLY A 120 -18.25 22.14 4.45
CA GLY A 120 -18.19 22.90 5.70
C GLY A 120 -17.00 23.85 5.78
N GLU A 121 -16.90 24.55 6.91
CA GLU A 121 -15.78 25.43 7.23
C GLU A 121 -14.80 24.70 8.14
N LEU A 122 -13.50 24.85 7.89
CA LEU A 122 -12.45 24.27 8.74
C LEU A 122 -12.58 24.79 10.17
N ALA A 123 -12.77 23.89 11.12
CA ALA A 123 -12.78 24.18 12.55
C ALA A 123 -11.90 23.16 13.30
N PRO A 124 -10.55 23.24 13.15
CA PRO A 124 -9.67 22.21 13.66
C PRO A 124 -9.66 22.10 15.19
N SER A 125 -9.57 20.87 15.69
CA SER A 125 -9.47 20.56 17.11
C SER A 125 -8.13 21.06 17.66
N VAL A 126 -8.19 22.01 18.60
CA VAL A 126 -6.99 22.51 19.32
C VAL A 126 -6.33 21.44 20.19
N ARG A 127 -7.04 20.35 20.47
CA ARG A 127 -6.55 19.22 21.26
C ARG A 127 -5.68 18.28 20.42
N GLU A 128 -6.04 18.06 19.16
CA GLU A 128 -5.41 17.07 18.29
C GLU A 128 -4.50 17.66 17.23
N THR A 129 -4.78 18.89 16.81
CA THR A 129 -4.15 19.48 15.62
C THR A 129 -3.43 20.79 15.95
N ARG A 130 -2.38 21.07 15.17
CA ARG A 130 -1.68 22.34 15.09
C ARG A 130 -1.39 22.61 13.61
N ASN A 131 -1.29 23.87 13.21
CA ASN A 131 -0.82 24.25 11.86
C ASN A 131 -1.54 23.54 10.70
N VAL A 132 -2.87 23.49 10.74
CA VAL A 132 -3.67 22.88 9.67
C VAL A 132 -3.50 23.66 8.37
N ARG A 133 -3.17 22.97 7.28
CA ARG A 133 -2.80 23.60 6.01
C ARG A 133 -3.00 22.67 4.81
N TRP A 134 -3.16 23.27 3.63
CA TRP A 134 -3.10 22.56 2.35
C TRP A 134 -1.65 22.45 1.89
N LEU A 135 -1.25 21.27 1.43
CA LEU A 135 0.11 20.99 0.97
C LEU A 135 0.12 20.48 -0.48
N SER A 136 1.01 21.06 -1.31
CA SER A 136 1.29 20.53 -2.64
C SER A 136 2.03 19.18 -2.56
N ALA A 137 2.09 18.47 -3.68
CA ALA A 137 2.89 17.25 -3.78
C ALA A 137 4.39 17.50 -3.49
N GLU A 138 4.94 18.66 -3.90
CA GLU A 138 6.32 19.00 -3.57
C GLU A 138 6.51 19.21 -2.05
N GLN A 139 5.58 19.90 -1.39
CA GLN A 139 5.66 20.12 0.05
C GLN A 139 5.50 18.82 0.86
N LEU A 140 4.67 17.88 0.38
CA LEU A 140 4.59 16.53 0.96
C LEU A 140 5.93 15.79 0.83
N GLN A 141 6.59 15.89 -0.33
CA GLN A 141 7.90 15.27 -0.55
C GLN A 141 8.97 15.89 0.37
N GLU A 142 9.01 17.21 0.53
CA GLU A 142 9.95 17.90 1.44
C GLU A 142 9.77 17.43 2.90
N LEU A 143 8.52 17.28 3.35
CA LEU A 143 8.23 16.77 4.69
C LEU A 143 8.58 15.28 4.84
N ALA A 144 8.42 14.48 3.79
CA ALA A 144 8.84 13.08 3.80
C ALA A 144 10.36 12.95 3.90
N GLU A 145 11.11 13.75 3.14
CA GLU A 145 12.57 13.83 3.20
C GLU A 145 13.05 14.25 4.58
N ARG A 146 12.32 15.15 5.25
CA ARG A 146 12.59 15.52 6.64
C ARG A 146 12.41 14.33 7.60
N THR A 147 11.41 13.49 7.39
CA THR A 147 11.23 12.24 8.18
C THR A 147 12.33 11.22 7.88
N VAL A 148 12.81 11.16 6.64
CA VAL A 148 13.99 10.36 6.28
C VAL A 148 15.23 10.85 7.05
N ALA A 149 15.50 12.16 7.06
CA ALA A 149 16.61 12.75 7.81
C ALA A 149 16.51 12.42 9.31
N TYR A 150 15.31 12.52 9.90
CA TYR A 150 15.07 12.09 11.27
C TYR A 150 15.36 10.60 11.48
N SER A 151 14.88 9.71 10.61
CA SER A 151 15.13 8.27 10.73
C SER A 151 16.62 7.90 10.68
N ARG A 152 17.43 8.70 9.98
CA ARG A 152 18.90 8.54 9.89
C ARG A 152 19.66 9.13 11.07
N GLY A 153 18.98 9.86 11.95
CA GLY A 153 19.61 10.57 13.06
C GLY A 153 20.30 11.87 12.64
N GLU A 154 19.99 12.41 11.46
CA GLU A 154 20.43 13.73 11.02
C GLU A 154 19.67 14.85 11.75
N LEU A 155 18.51 14.52 12.34
CA LEU A 155 17.73 15.38 13.23
C LEU A 155 17.59 14.72 14.60
N SER A 156 17.70 15.52 15.67
CA SER A 156 17.33 15.09 17.01
C SER A 156 15.81 14.98 17.17
N GLU A 157 15.37 14.21 18.17
CA GLU A 157 13.95 14.08 18.51
C GLU A 157 13.31 15.45 18.81
N LYS A 158 14.02 16.30 19.55
CA LYS A 158 13.56 17.66 19.86
C LYS A 158 13.40 18.53 18.61
N GLU A 159 14.33 18.46 17.65
CA GLU A 159 14.23 19.20 16.39
C GLU A 159 13.07 18.71 15.53
N PHE A 160 12.80 17.40 15.55
CA PHE A 160 11.67 16.80 14.84
C PHE A 160 10.34 17.18 15.51
N GLU A 161 10.22 17.14 16.83
CA GLU A 161 8.99 17.53 17.54
C GLU A 161 8.63 19.01 17.37
N GLN A 162 9.64 19.88 17.29
CA GLN A 162 9.45 21.33 17.11
C GLN A 162 9.03 21.69 15.69
N ASN A 163 9.59 21.01 14.70
CA ASN A 163 9.27 21.19 13.29
C ASN A 163 9.23 19.81 12.62
N PRO A 164 8.08 19.12 12.61
CA PRO A 164 7.99 17.74 12.18
C PRO A 164 8.06 17.59 10.66
N GLY A 165 8.57 16.43 10.21
CA GLY A 165 8.26 15.89 8.89
C GLY A 165 6.93 15.14 8.90
N ILE A 166 6.61 14.40 7.83
CA ILE A 166 5.43 13.50 7.82
C ILE A 166 5.52 12.49 8.97
N GLU A 167 4.40 12.22 9.65
CA GLU A 167 4.34 11.16 10.67
C GLU A 167 4.89 9.84 10.09
N PRO A 168 5.81 9.15 10.76
CA PRO A 168 6.52 7.99 10.19
C PRO A 168 5.61 6.95 9.50
N VAL A 169 4.48 6.58 10.11
CA VAL A 169 3.54 5.62 9.49
C VAL A 169 2.93 6.14 8.19
N TRP A 170 2.69 7.44 8.10
CA TRP A 170 2.12 8.09 6.93
C TRP A 170 3.08 8.20 5.77
N VAL A 171 4.41 8.20 5.98
CA VAL A 171 5.37 8.15 4.88
C VAL A 171 5.15 6.89 4.04
N THR A 172 5.01 5.73 4.69
CA THR A 172 4.79 4.46 3.99
C THR A 172 3.43 4.47 3.26
N TRP A 173 2.37 5.02 3.85
CA TRP A 173 1.07 5.14 3.18
C TRP A 173 1.09 6.09 1.97
N LEU A 174 1.72 7.26 2.10
CA LEU A 174 1.84 8.22 1.01
C LEU A 174 2.72 7.69 -0.13
N HIS A 175 3.78 6.94 0.20
CA HIS A 175 4.61 6.23 -0.77
C HIS A 175 3.80 5.18 -1.53
N ASP A 176 3.04 4.34 -0.83
CA ASP A 176 2.23 3.28 -1.44
C ASP A 176 1.09 3.85 -2.30
N ALA A 177 0.57 5.02 -1.92
CA ALA A 177 -0.37 5.82 -2.72
C ALA A 177 0.27 6.51 -3.93
N GLY A 178 1.60 6.47 -4.07
CA GLY A 178 2.34 7.12 -5.16
C GLY A 178 2.39 8.64 -5.06
N LEU A 179 2.21 9.20 -3.87
CA LEU A 179 2.17 10.66 -3.63
C LEU A 179 3.55 11.23 -3.30
N ILE A 180 4.45 10.39 -2.79
CA ILE A 180 5.84 10.71 -2.51
C ILE A 180 6.74 9.56 -2.98
N THR A 181 8.04 9.84 -3.03
CA THR A 181 9.07 8.85 -3.34
C THR A 181 10.02 8.69 -2.15
N ALA A 182 10.37 7.43 -1.86
CA ALA A 182 11.35 7.05 -0.85
C ALA A 182 12.05 5.76 -1.32
N ARG A 183 13.32 5.61 -0.95
CA ARG A 183 14.10 4.41 -1.25
C ARG A 183 13.69 3.29 -0.29
N ALA A 184 13.79 2.05 -0.73
CA ALA A 184 13.38 0.88 0.08
C ALA A 184 14.10 0.82 1.44
N GLU A 185 15.38 1.22 1.49
CA GLU A 185 16.15 1.32 2.73
C GLU A 185 15.65 2.41 3.69
N GLU A 186 15.10 3.51 3.14
CA GLU A 186 14.57 4.61 3.94
C GLU A 186 13.25 4.21 4.58
N LEU A 187 12.37 3.54 3.83
CA LEU A 187 11.12 3.00 4.35
C LEU A 187 11.37 2.02 5.51
N VAL A 188 12.44 1.22 5.41
CA VAL A 188 12.88 0.33 6.49
C VAL A 188 13.21 1.11 7.77
N TRP A 189 13.98 2.20 7.69
CA TRP A 189 14.30 3.01 8.88
C TRP A 189 13.08 3.74 9.44
N ILE A 190 12.20 4.23 8.56
CA ILE A 190 11.00 4.96 8.95
C ILE A 190 10.02 4.04 9.68
N ASP A 191 9.83 2.81 9.20
CA ASP A 191 9.00 1.82 9.87
C ASP A 191 9.54 1.47 11.28
N GLN A 192 10.87 1.52 11.50
CA GLN A 192 11.47 1.35 12.85
C GLN A 192 11.08 2.50 13.76
N VAL A 193 11.18 3.74 13.27
CA VAL A 193 10.75 4.92 14.02
C VAL A 193 9.25 4.81 14.36
N ALA A 194 8.42 4.43 13.38
CA ALA A 194 6.99 4.24 13.59
C ALA A 194 6.71 3.20 14.69
N ALA A 195 7.40 2.07 14.67
CA ALA A 195 7.21 0.98 15.63
C ALA A 195 7.71 1.31 17.03
N CYS A 196 8.84 2.00 17.16
CA CYS A 196 9.37 2.41 18.46
C CYS A 196 8.63 3.62 19.04
N GLY A 197 8.05 4.46 18.17
CA GLY A 197 7.50 5.76 18.53
C GLY A 197 8.52 6.90 18.53
N SER A 198 9.80 6.57 18.41
CA SER A 198 10.94 7.48 18.34
C SER A 198 12.10 6.79 17.64
N ARG A 199 13.11 7.56 17.25
CA ARG A 199 14.32 6.99 16.63
C ARG A 199 15.04 6.07 17.63
N PRO A 200 15.32 4.80 17.28
CA PRO A 200 16.10 3.92 18.14
C PRO A 200 17.55 4.39 18.28
N ALA A 201 18.17 4.13 19.44
CA ALA A 201 19.52 4.61 19.77
C ALA A 201 20.61 4.06 18.84
N ALA A 202 20.42 2.85 18.31
CA ALA A 202 21.28 2.25 17.28
C ALA A 202 20.47 2.06 16.00
N VAL A 203 21.00 2.51 14.86
CA VAL A 203 20.45 2.17 13.54
C VAL A 203 20.74 0.71 13.31
N VAL A 204 19.69 -0.09 13.31
CA VAL A 204 19.76 -1.50 12.96
C VAL A 204 19.92 -1.58 11.45
N THR A 205 21.12 -1.92 10.99
CA THR A 205 21.43 -2.13 9.57
C THR A 205 21.20 -3.57 9.11
N SER A 206 20.88 -4.48 10.04
CA SER A 206 20.48 -5.85 9.73
C SER A 206 19.07 -5.90 9.16
N SER A 207 18.79 -6.94 8.39
CA SER A 207 17.43 -7.20 7.90
C SER A 207 16.48 -7.27 9.09
N TRP A 208 15.28 -6.69 8.95
CA TRP A 208 14.26 -6.64 10.00
C TRP A 208 14.00 -7.98 10.73
N GLN A 209 14.23 -9.10 10.04
CA GLN A 209 14.10 -10.46 10.57
C GLN A 209 15.13 -10.82 11.65
N GLU A 210 16.29 -10.15 11.70
CA GLU A 210 17.37 -10.45 12.65
C GLU A 210 17.22 -9.69 13.98
N VAL A 211 16.52 -8.55 13.99
CA VAL A 211 16.37 -7.72 15.21
C VAL A 211 15.08 -7.99 15.95
N TYR A 212 14.07 -8.47 15.24
CA TYR A 212 12.85 -8.97 15.84
C TYR A 212 12.55 -10.37 15.27
N PRO A 213 13.25 -11.42 15.74
CA PRO A 213 13.07 -12.77 15.23
C PRO A 213 11.67 -13.34 15.48
N ASP A 214 10.96 -12.80 16.49
CA ASP A 214 9.58 -13.17 16.84
C ASP A 214 8.53 -12.21 16.24
N ALA A 215 8.95 -11.17 15.54
CA ALA A 215 8.09 -10.25 14.81
C ALA A 215 7.84 -10.78 13.39
N ASP A 216 7.28 -11.97 13.27
CA ASP A 216 6.71 -12.42 12.00
C ASP A 216 5.36 -11.70 11.81
N TRP A 217 5.31 -10.36 11.75
CA TRP A 217 4.04 -9.58 11.64
C TRP A 217 3.31 -9.78 10.30
N HIS A 218 3.93 -10.50 9.36
CA HIS A 218 3.29 -11.01 8.14
C HIS A 218 2.72 -12.43 8.32
N ARG A 219 2.86 -13.03 9.50
CA ARG A 219 2.22 -14.26 9.93
C ARG A 219 1.40 -14.00 11.19
N ASP A 220 0.19 -14.54 11.16
CA ASP A 220 -0.61 -14.80 12.34
C ASP A 220 -1.01 -13.53 13.12
N VAL A 221 -1.86 -12.70 12.48
CA VAL A 221 -3.09 -12.32 13.21
C VAL A 221 -3.65 -13.66 13.70
N ALA A 222 -3.62 -13.91 15.01
CA ALA A 222 -3.98 -15.22 15.56
C ALA A 222 -5.25 -15.75 14.86
N PRO A 223 -5.31 -17.04 14.48
CA PRO A 223 -6.41 -17.58 13.67
C PRO A 223 -7.79 -17.35 14.31
N ASP A 224 -7.84 -17.04 15.61
CA ASP A 224 -9.04 -16.77 16.39
C ASP A 224 -9.43 -15.28 16.46
N ILE A 225 -8.65 -14.37 15.87
CA ILE A 225 -9.05 -12.96 15.73
C ILE A 225 -10.01 -12.86 14.54
N VAL A 226 -11.29 -13.04 14.83
CA VAL A 226 -12.37 -12.59 13.96
C VAL A 226 -12.28 -11.06 13.90
N ILE A 227 -11.70 -10.54 12.82
CA ILE A 227 -11.79 -9.12 12.50
C ILE A 227 -13.27 -8.86 12.21
N PRO A 228 -14.00 -8.06 13.03
CA PRO A 228 -15.38 -7.77 12.75
C PRO A 228 -15.38 -6.89 11.49
N LEU A 229 -15.70 -7.47 10.33
CA LEU A 229 -16.19 -6.67 9.22
C LEU A 229 -17.49 -6.03 9.73
N PRO A 230 -17.60 -4.69 9.72
CA PRO A 230 -18.75 -4.05 10.32
C PRO A 230 -20.01 -4.47 9.54
N ALA A 231 -21.10 -4.72 10.28
CA ALA A 231 -22.29 -5.40 9.77
C ALA A 231 -22.98 -4.65 8.61
N ASP A 232 -22.72 -3.35 8.47
CA ASP A 232 -23.13 -2.49 7.36
C ASP A 232 -22.40 -2.83 6.05
N ARG A 233 -21.17 -3.35 6.14
CA ARG A 233 -20.38 -3.83 4.99
C ARG A 233 -20.94 -5.15 4.49
N LEU A 234 -21.28 -6.08 5.40
CA LEU A 234 -21.97 -7.33 5.06
C LEU A 234 -23.39 -7.09 4.50
N GLN A 235 -24.11 -6.05 4.96
CA GLN A 235 -25.43 -5.69 4.40
C GLN A 235 -25.37 -5.04 3.02
N ARG A 236 -24.26 -4.34 2.68
CA ARG A 236 -24.01 -3.83 1.32
C ARG A 236 -23.54 -4.93 0.37
N LEU A 237 -23.05 -6.05 0.90
CA LEU A 237 -22.62 -7.23 0.16
C LEU A 237 -23.79 -8.24 0.10
N ASP A 238 -24.84 -7.94 -0.67
CA ASP A 238 -25.86 -8.95 -1.01
C ASP A 238 -25.35 -9.92 -2.10
N GLU A 239 -26.22 -10.78 -2.66
CA GLU A 239 -25.89 -11.67 -3.78
C GLU A 239 -25.16 -10.96 -4.96
N SER A 240 -25.34 -9.65 -5.13
CA SER A 240 -24.63 -8.87 -6.16
C SER A 240 -23.14 -8.68 -5.86
N ALA A 241 -22.73 -8.55 -4.59
CA ALA A 241 -21.33 -8.41 -4.25
C ALA A 241 -20.56 -9.72 -4.35
N ALA A 242 -21.20 -10.83 -4.02
CA ALA A 242 -20.67 -12.16 -4.30
C ALA A 242 -20.44 -12.36 -5.81
N ALA A 243 -21.32 -11.82 -6.65
CA ALA A 243 -21.19 -11.81 -8.11
C ALA A 243 -20.09 -10.84 -8.60
N ASP A 244 -19.98 -9.65 -8.02
CA ASP A 244 -18.94 -8.67 -8.34
C ASP A 244 -17.54 -9.20 -8.01
N LEU A 245 -17.36 -9.83 -6.84
CA LEU A 245 -16.09 -10.47 -6.47
C LEU A 245 -15.72 -11.61 -7.43
N ILE A 246 -16.70 -12.39 -7.90
CA ILE A 246 -16.48 -13.41 -8.92
C ILE A 246 -16.07 -12.76 -10.26
N ALA A 247 -16.75 -11.70 -10.66
CA ALA A 247 -16.47 -10.96 -11.89
C ALA A 247 -15.05 -10.36 -11.86
N GLU A 248 -14.66 -9.72 -10.77
CA GLU A 248 -13.33 -9.14 -10.56
C GLU A 248 -12.24 -10.22 -10.52
N ALA A 249 -12.49 -11.35 -9.84
CA ALA A 249 -11.56 -12.48 -9.86
C ALA A 249 -11.42 -13.07 -11.28
N GLY A 250 -12.51 -13.11 -12.04
CA GLY A 250 -12.52 -13.47 -13.46
C GLY A 250 -11.69 -12.52 -14.32
N ALA A 251 -11.88 -11.21 -14.14
CA ALA A 251 -11.13 -10.16 -14.83
C ALA A 251 -9.62 -10.25 -14.52
N ALA A 252 -9.25 -10.42 -13.25
CA ALA A 252 -7.86 -10.59 -12.84
C ALA A 252 -7.21 -11.84 -13.46
N ARG A 253 -7.92 -12.97 -13.50
CA ARG A 253 -7.44 -14.18 -14.19
C ARG A 253 -7.28 -13.97 -15.69
N ALA A 254 -8.22 -13.27 -16.33
CA ALA A 254 -8.12 -12.93 -17.75
C ALA A 254 -6.89 -12.05 -18.04
N GLU A 255 -6.60 -11.07 -17.18
CA GLU A 255 -5.39 -10.23 -17.29
C GLU A 255 -4.09 -11.01 -17.06
N LEU A 256 -4.07 -11.99 -16.15
CA LEU A 256 -2.94 -12.89 -15.98
C LEU A 256 -2.65 -13.70 -17.26
N VAL A 257 -3.68 -14.32 -17.84
CA VAL A 257 -3.57 -15.07 -19.10
C VAL A 257 -3.09 -14.17 -20.25
N ARG A 258 -3.63 -12.94 -20.31
CA ARG A 258 -3.23 -11.94 -21.31
C ARG A 258 -1.76 -11.56 -21.15
N THR A 259 -1.31 -11.35 -19.91
CA THR A 259 0.08 -10.98 -19.64
C THR A 259 1.05 -12.12 -19.95
N ASP A 260 0.67 -13.36 -19.66
CA ASP A 260 1.47 -14.55 -19.99
C ASP A 260 1.58 -14.74 -21.52
N THR A 261 0.49 -14.53 -22.24
CA THR A 261 0.48 -14.56 -23.72
C THR A 261 1.39 -13.46 -24.31
N LYS A 262 1.35 -12.25 -23.75
CA LYS A 262 2.24 -11.15 -24.15
C LYS A 262 3.71 -11.49 -23.86
N ALA A 263 4.02 -12.08 -22.70
CA ALA A 263 5.37 -12.49 -22.35
C ALA A 263 5.92 -13.58 -23.28
N ALA A 264 5.10 -14.58 -23.63
CA ALA A 264 5.46 -15.60 -24.61
C ALA A 264 5.77 -14.99 -25.99
N THR A 265 4.96 -14.01 -26.42
CA THR A 265 5.18 -13.27 -27.66
C THR A 265 6.50 -12.49 -27.64
N VAL A 266 6.77 -11.78 -26.54
CA VAL A 266 8.04 -11.06 -26.32
C VAL A 266 9.24 -12.00 -26.40
N LEU A 267 9.15 -13.18 -25.78
CA LEU A 267 10.22 -14.20 -25.85
C LEU A 267 10.43 -14.74 -27.26
N ALA A 268 9.35 -14.98 -28.02
CA ALA A 268 9.45 -15.42 -29.41
C ALA A 268 10.15 -14.37 -30.30
N PHE A 269 9.80 -13.08 -30.13
CA PHE A 269 10.49 -11.99 -30.80
C PHE A 269 11.96 -11.89 -30.39
N ALA A 270 12.27 -12.02 -29.10
CA ALA A 270 13.65 -12.01 -28.62
C ALA A 270 14.47 -13.16 -29.22
N GLY A 271 13.93 -14.38 -29.29
CA GLY A 271 14.57 -15.53 -29.92
C GLY A 271 14.86 -15.29 -31.42
N THR A 272 13.93 -14.66 -32.13
CA THR A 272 14.12 -14.26 -33.53
C THR A 272 15.24 -13.22 -33.65
N ALA A 273 15.25 -12.20 -32.78
CA ALA A 273 16.28 -11.18 -32.75
C ALA A 273 17.68 -11.79 -32.45
N PHE A 274 17.79 -12.72 -31.50
CA PHE A 274 19.02 -13.45 -31.24
C PHE A 274 19.53 -14.20 -32.47
N SER A 275 18.64 -14.84 -33.22
CA SER A 275 19.00 -15.57 -34.44
C SER A 275 19.60 -14.63 -35.50
N VAL A 276 19.01 -13.44 -35.67
CA VAL A 276 19.52 -12.40 -36.59
C VAL A 276 20.88 -11.89 -36.12
N LEU A 277 21.04 -11.56 -34.83
CA LEU A 277 22.31 -11.06 -34.31
C LEU A 277 23.41 -12.14 -34.34
N ALA A 278 23.07 -13.41 -34.14
CA ALA A 278 24.01 -14.52 -34.29
C ALA A 278 24.51 -14.65 -35.74
N ALA A 279 23.61 -14.52 -36.73
CA ALA A 279 24.00 -14.50 -38.14
C ALA A 279 24.90 -13.30 -38.48
N LEU A 280 24.59 -12.11 -37.96
CA LEU A 280 25.42 -10.92 -38.12
C LEU A 280 26.79 -11.07 -37.42
N ALA A 281 26.85 -11.75 -36.27
CA ALA A 281 28.10 -11.99 -35.55
C ALA A 281 29.07 -12.89 -36.34
N VAL A 282 28.55 -13.86 -37.12
CA VAL A 282 29.38 -14.69 -38.02
C VAL A 282 30.01 -13.83 -39.13
N LEU A 283 29.31 -12.80 -39.58
CA LEU A 283 29.78 -11.84 -40.60
C LEU A 283 30.63 -10.70 -40.00
N ALA A 284 30.74 -10.63 -38.67
CA ALA A 284 31.30 -9.49 -37.96
C ALA A 284 32.85 -9.40 -37.99
N SER A 285 33.54 -10.40 -38.54
CA SER A 285 35.01 -10.38 -38.66
C SER A 285 35.53 -9.23 -39.54
N GLY A 286 34.69 -8.71 -40.43
CA GLY A 286 34.99 -7.51 -41.25
C GLY A 286 34.52 -6.18 -40.65
N LEU A 287 33.86 -6.17 -39.48
CA LEU A 287 33.29 -4.95 -38.90
C LEU A 287 34.30 -4.18 -38.03
N ALA A 288 34.24 -2.86 -38.12
CA ALA A 288 34.97 -1.96 -37.23
C ALA A 288 34.68 -2.26 -35.75
N VAL A 289 35.69 -2.04 -34.89
CA VAL A 289 35.59 -2.30 -33.43
C VAL A 289 34.33 -1.68 -32.80
N PRO A 290 33.93 -0.43 -33.12
CA PRO A 290 32.72 0.17 -32.53
C PRO A 290 31.44 -0.58 -32.87
N ALA A 291 31.29 -1.05 -34.11
CA ALA A 291 30.13 -1.82 -34.54
C ALA A 291 30.04 -3.18 -33.82
N ARG A 292 31.19 -3.82 -33.56
CA ARG A 292 31.26 -5.07 -32.77
C ARG A 292 30.87 -4.85 -31.30
N ILE A 293 31.30 -3.75 -30.70
CA ILE A 293 30.92 -3.38 -29.33
C ILE A 293 29.40 -3.16 -29.25
N GLY A 294 28.84 -2.38 -30.18
CA GLY A 294 27.41 -2.14 -30.24
C GLY A 294 26.58 -3.42 -30.40
N LEU A 295 27.02 -4.34 -31.27
CA LEU A 295 26.39 -5.65 -31.42
C LEU A 295 26.42 -6.46 -30.11
N GLY A 296 27.55 -6.44 -29.39
CA GLY A 296 27.67 -7.09 -28.08
C GLY A 296 26.72 -6.51 -27.02
N ILE A 297 26.57 -5.19 -26.98
CA ILE A 297 25.63 -4.49 -26.08
C ILE A 297 24.19 -4.89 -26.42
N ALA A 298 23.82 -4.92 -27.71
CA ALA A 298 22.48 -5.33 -28.13
C ALA A 298 22.14 -6.77 -27.71
N VAL A 299 23.09 -7.71 -27.84
CA VAL A 299 22.94 -9.09 -27.36
C VAL A 299 22.73 -9.13 -25.84
N ALA A 300 23.52 -8.38 -25.08
CA ALA A 300 23.39 -8.32 -23.62
C ALA A 300 22.03 -7.75 -23.18
N LEU A 301 21.54 -6.70 -23.85
CA LEU A 301 20.22 -6.10 -23.58
C LEU A 301 19.08 -7.07 -23.91
N LEU A 302 19.15 -7.80 -25.03
CA LEU A 302 18.17 -8.83 -25.36
C LEU A 302 18.19 -10.00 -24.38
N ALA A 303 19.36 -10.37 -23.85
CA ALA A 303 19.49 -11.41 -22.83
C ALA A 303 18.85 -10.97 -21.51
N ALA A 304 19.10 -9.72 -21.10
CA ALA A 304 18.45 -9.13 -19.94
C ALA A 304 16.92 -9.04 -20.14
N ALA A 305 16.45 -8.59 -21.31
CA ALA A 305 15.03 -8.54 -21.64
C ALA A 305 14.36 -9.93 -21.54
N SER A 306 15.01 -10.95 -22.11
CA SER A 306 14.53 -12.33 -22.08
C SER A 306 14.49 -12.89 -20.66
N ALA A 307 15.52 -12.61 -19.84
CA ALA A 307 15.53 -13.02 -18.43
C ALA A 307 14.39 -12.36 -17.64
N VAL A 308 14.11 -11.07 -17.87
CA VAL A 308 12.99 -10.37 -17.24
C VAL A 308 11.64 -10.92 -17.73
N ALA A 309 11.50 -11.25 -19.02
CA ALA A 309 10.29 -11.86 -19.56
C ALA A 309 10.07 -13.29 -19.03
N LEU A 310 11.13 -14.08 -18.84
CA LEU A 310 11.03 -15.39 -18.18
C LEU A 310 10.57 -15.26 -16.72
N CYS A 311 10.97 -14.20 -16.02
CA CYS A 311 10.45 -13.89 -14.67
C CYS A 311 8.95 -13.54 -14.66
N VAL A 312 8.34 -13.19 -15.79
CA VAL A 312 6.87 -13.03 -15.91
C VAL A 312 6.16 -14.38 -15.89
N ILE A 313 6.72 -15.37 -16.61
CA ILE A 313 6.14 -16.71 -16.76
C ILE A 313 6.50 -17.62 -15.57
N ARG A 314 7.59 -17.31 -14.85
CA ARG A 314 8.02 -18.07 -13.68
C ARG A 314 6.87 -18.20 -12.65
N PRO A 315 6.45 -19.43 -12.30
CA PRO A 315 5.42 -19.64 -11.29
C PRO A 315 5.81 -18.97 -9.97
N SER A 316 4.92 -18.10 -9.48
CA SER A 316 5.06 -17.45 -8.17
C SER A 316 4.20 -18.20 -7.18
N LEU A 317 4.75 -19.30 -6.64
CA LEU A 317 4.09 -20.05 -5.58
C LEU A 317 4.26 -19.31 -4.26
N PRO A 318 3.16 -19.07 -3.51
CA PRO A 318 3.27 -18.55 -2.15
C PRO A 318 3.98 -19.57 -1.25
N ARG A 319 4.54 -19.10 -0.14
CA ARG A 319 5.08 -19.99 0.89
C ARG A 319 3.94 -20.82 1.49
N ARG A 320 4.26 -22.02 1.99
CA ARG A 320 3.30 -22.93 2.64
C ARG A 320 2.48 -22.17 3.70
N GLY A 321 1.15 -22.33 3.68
CA GLY A 321 0.20 -21.64 4.56
C GLY A 321 -0.11 -20.17 4.18
N GLN A 322 0.49 -19.62 3.11
CA GLN A 322 0.22 -18.25 2.64
C GLN A 322 -0.47 -18.22 1.26
N GLY A 323 -0.93 -19.38 0.79
CA GLY A 323 -1.68 -19.51 -0.45
C GLY A 323 -3.14 -19.10 -0.30
N THR A 324 -3.73 -18.63 -1.39
CA THR A 324 -5.18 -18.49 -1.52
C THR A 324 -5.65 -19.34 -2.71
N GLY A 325 -6.95 -19.64 -2.78
CA GLY A 325 -7.52 -20.51 -3.81
C GLY A 325 -6.80 -21.86 -3.90
N PHE A 326 -6.45 -22.28 -5.11
CA PHE A 326 -5.93 -23.63 -5.38
C PHE A 326 -4.68 -24.01 -4.57
N VAL A 327 -3.82 -23.05 -4.20
CA VAL A 327 -2.60 -23.35 -3.43
C VAL A 327 -2.95 -23.67 -1.97
N SER A 328 -3.93 -22.97 -1.40
CA SER A 328 -4.43 -23.29 -0.05
C SER A 328 -5.22 -24.61 -0.07
N HIS A 329 -6.06 -24.84 -1.09
CA HIS A 329 -6.78 -26.10 -1.22
C HIS A 329 -5.87 -27.32 -1.40
N ALA A 330 -4.64 -27.13 -1.92
CA ALA A 330 -3.67 -28.21 -2.05
C ALA A 330 -3.07 -28.66 -0.69
N GLU A 331 -3.26 -27.89 0.38
CA GLU A 331 -2.76 -28.19 1.73
C GLU A 331 -3.81 -28.94 2.58
N VAL A 332 -5.09 -28.88 2.19
CA VAL A 332 -6.20 -29.56 2.86
C VAL A 332 -6.20 -31.05 2.50
N CYS A 333 -6.20 -31.91 3.50
CA CYS A 333 -6.09 -33.37 3.31
C CYS A 333 -7.45 -34.08 3.32
N ASP A 334 -8.50 -33.41 3.78
CA ASP A 334 -9.82 -33.99 3.99
C ASP A 334 -10.94 -33.21 3.28
N VAL A 335 -11.98 -33.94 2.83
CA VAL A 335 -13.10 -33.35 2.08
C VAL A 335 -14.00 -32.54 2.99
N ASP A 336 -14.28 -33.03 4.20
CA ASP A 336 -15.14 -32.32 5.14
C ASP A 336 -14.45 -31.04 5.64
N GLU A 337 -13.15 -31.10 5.90
CA GLU A 337 -12.31 -29.92 6.18
C GLU A 337 -12.37 -28.88 5.05
N LEU A 338 -12.30 -29.30 3.78
CA LEU A 338 -12.41 -28.38 2.64
C LEU A 338 -13.81 -27.74 2.54
N LEU A 339 -14.86 -28.52 2.78
CA LEU A 339 -16.24 -28.02 2.73
C LEU A 339 -16.52 -27.04 3.87
N ASP A 340 -16.05 -27.36 5.08
CA ASP A 340 -16.14 -26.48 6.25
C ASP A 340 -15.36 -25.18 6.03
N GLU A 341 -14.14 -25.26 5.49
CA GLU A 341 -13.39 -24.08 5.09
C GLU A 341 -14.21 -23.26 4.09
N LEU A 342 -14.65 -23.84 2.97
CA LEU A 342 -15.38 -23.12 1.92
C LEU A 342 -16.69 -22.48 2.42
N ALA A 343 -17.35 -23.09 3.40
CA ALA A 343 -18.59 -22.62 3.99
C ALA A 343 -18.39 -21.51 5.04
N ALA A 344 -17.27 -21.51 5.76
CA ALA A 344 -17.05 -20.61 6.91
C ALA A 344 -17.03 -19.12 6.54
N ASP A 345 -16.37 -18.76 5.43
CA ASP A 345 -16.27 -17.36 4.97
C ASP A 345 -15.95 -17.28 3.46
N PRO A 346 -16.99 -17.33 2.59
CA PRO A 346 -16.79 -17.31 1.14
C PRO A 346 -16.41 -15.92 0.61
N GLU A 347 -16.88 -14.83 1.22
CA GLU A 347 -16.69 -13.47 0.72
C GLU A 347 -15.27 -12.97 0.99
N THR A 348 -14.78 -13.12 2.23
CA THR A 348 -13.40 -12.73 2.57
C THR A 348 -12.39 -13.52 1.76
N ARG A 349 -12.66 -14.81 1.51
CA ARG A 349 -11.80 -15.65 0.66
C ARG A 349 -11.74 -15.13 -0.77
N ARG A 350 -12.89 -14.78 -1.36
CA ARG A 350 -12.96 -14.21 -2.71
C ARG A 350 -12.28 -12.85 -2.78
N ALA A 351 -12.46 -11.99 -1.79
CA ALA A 351 -11.77 -10.70 -1.72
C ALA A 351 -10.24 -10.88 -1.64
N LYS A 352 -9.76 -11.81 -0.80
CA LYS A 352 -8.33 -12.20 -0.74
C LYS A 352 -7.80 -12.68 -2.09
N ASP A 353 -8.58 -13.49 -2.81
CA ASP A 353 -8.24 -13.94 -4.16
C ASP A 353 -8.15 -12.79 -5.16
N VAL A 354 -9.11 -11.86 -5.19
CA VAL A 354 -9.08 -10.69 -6.08
C VAL A 354 -7.83 -9.86 -5.83
N ILE A 355 -7.54 -9.50 -4.57
CA ILE A 355 -6.35 -8.72 -4.20
C ILE A 355 -5.08 -9.44 -4.64
N ARG A 356 -4.98 -10.74 -4.34
CA ARG A 356 -3.79 -11.53 -4.66
C ARG A 356 -3.58 -11.63 -6.18
N LEU A 357 -4.61 -12.00 -6.93
CA LEU A 357 -4.55 -12.13 -8.39
C LEU A 357 -4.20 -10.79 -9.05
N SER A 358 -4.84 -9.70 -8.63
CA SER A 358 -4.58 -8.35 -9.15
C SER A 358 -3.16 -7.87 -8.84
N SER A 359 -2.63 -8.13 -7.64
CA SER A 359 -1.24 -7.80 -7.29
C SER A 359 -0.22 -8.57 -8.13
N ILE A 360 -0.47 -9.86 -8.39
CA ILE A 360 0.37 -10.69 -9.28
C ILE A 360 0.30 -10.15 -10.71
N ALA A 361 -0.90 -9.83 -11.22
CA ALA A 361 -1.08 -9.29 -12.56
C ALA A 361 -0.32 -7.97 -12.74
N ARG A 362 -0.47 -7.04 -11.78
CA ARG A 362 0.30 -5.77 -11.76
C ARG A 362 1.80 -6.01 -11.77
N ALA A 363 2.30 -6.91 -10.92
CA ALA A 363 3.72 -7.22 -10.84
C ALA A 363 4.25 -7.86 -12.14
N LYS A 364 3.46 -8.68 -12.82
CA LYS A 364 3.79 -9.23 -14.14
C LYS A 364 3.84 -8.13 -15.21
N TYR A 365 2.87 -7.21 -15.23
CA TYR A 365 2.86 -6.08 -16.15
C TYR A 365 4.06 -5.14 -16.00
N VAL A 366 4.48 -4.85 -14.77
CA VAL A 366 5.68 -4.03 -14.51
C VAL A 366 6.94 -4.70 -15.07
N ARG A 367 7.10 -6.02 -14.87
CA ARG A 367 8.23 -6.78 -15.42
C ARG A 367 8.16 -6.83 -16.95
N LEU A 368 6.99 -7.07 -17.52
CA LEU A 368 6.79 -7.08 -18.97
C LEU A 368 7.17 -5.74 -19.60
N ARG A 369 6.79 -4.60 -18.99
CA ARG A 369 7.18 -3.27 -19.44
C ARG A 369 8.70 -3.11 -19.48
N ARG A 370 9.40 -3.49 -18.40
CA ARG A 370 10.87 -3.46 -18.35
C ARG A 370 11.52 -4.32 -19.43
N ALA A 371 10.97 -5.50 -19.71
CA ALA A 371 11.47 -6.36 -20.78
C ALA A 371 11.35 -5.68 -22.16
N VAL A 372 10.19 -5.05 -22.44
CA VAL A 372 9.97 -4.31 -23.68
C VAL A 372 10.92 -3.10 -23.78
N ASP A 373 11.10 -2.33 -22.71
CA ASP A 373 12.01 -1.18 -22.69
C ASP A 373 13.46 -1.60 -23.01
N LEU A 374 13.91 -2.74 -22.48
CA LEU A 374 15.23 -3.31 -22.79
C LEU A 374 15.35 -3.77 -24.26
N MET A 375 14.28 -4.34 -24.83
CA MET A 375 14.26 -4.68 -26.26
C MET A 375 14.34 -3.44 -27.16
N LEU A 376 13.62 -2.37 -26.80
CA LEU A 376 13.68 -1.10 -27.52
C LEU A 376 15.08 -0.48 -27.43
N ALA A 377 15.70 -0.53 -26.25
CA ALA A 377 17.09 -0.10 -26.09
C ALA A 377 18.05 -0.91 -26.96
N ALA A 378 17.89 -2.25 -27.02
CA ALA A 378 18.69 -3.09 -27.89
C ALA A 378 18.54 -2.71 -29.37
N LEU A 379 17.30 -2.44 -29.82
CA LEU A 379 17.03 -2.00 -31.19
C LEU A 379 17.72 -0.68 -31.51
N VAL A 380 17.65 0.31 -30.61
CA VAL A 380 18.34 1.61 -30.79
C VAL A 380 19.85 1.41 -30.93
N VAL A 381 20.45 0.55 -30.10
CA VAL A 381 21.88 0.23 -30.18
C VAL A 381 22.24 -0.42 -31.52
N VAL A 382 21.44 -1.37 -32.01
CA VAL A 382 21.67 -1.99 -33.34
C VAL A 382 21.63 -0.93 -34.44
N VAL A 383 20.60 -0.09 -34.48
CA VAL A 383 20.44 0.95 -35.51
C VAL A 383 21.60 1.95 -35.47
N ALA A 384 22.02 2.38 -34.27
CA ALA A 384 23.16 3.29 -34.11
C ALA A 384 24.50 2.66 -34.50
N SER A 385 24.59 1.33 -34.49
CA SER A 385 25.82 0.59 -34.84
C SER A 385 25.98 0.36 -36.35
N LEU A 386 24.89 0.43 -37.13
CA LEU A 386 24.94 0.18 -38.59
C LEU A 386 25.87 1.15 -39.35
N PRO A 387 25.83 2.48 -39.14
CA PRO A 387 26.71 3.40 -39.86
C PRO A 387 28.19 3.18 -39.54
N LEU A 388 28.49 2.76 -38.31
CA LEU A 388 29.85 2.49 -37.84
C LEU A 388 30.47 1.23 -38.47
N GLY A 389 29.66 0.36 -39.07
CA GLY A 389 30.13 -0.81 -39.81
C GLY A 389 30.40 -0.55 -41.29
N LEU A 390 29.99 0.61 -41.82
CA LEU A 390 30.19 1.04 -43.21
C LEU A 390 31.41 1.98 -43.39
N LEU A 391 32.00 2.42 -42.27
CA LEU A 391 33.24 3.20 -42.19
C LEU A 391 34.42 2.26 -41.91
#